data_AF-A0A3B9H455-F1
#
_entry.id   AF-A0A3B9H455-F1
#
_cell.length_a   1.000
_cell.length_b   1.000
_cell.length_c   1.000
_cell.angle_alpha   90.00
_cell.angle_beta   90.00
_cell.angle_gamma   90.00
#
_symmetry.space_group_name_H-M   'P 1'
#
loop_
_entity.id
_entity.type
_entity.pdbx_description
1 polymer ?
#
loop_
_entity_poly.entity_id
_entity_poly.type
_entity_poly.pdbx_seq_one_letter_code
_entity_poly.pdbx_strand_id
1 'polypeptide(L)'
;MHQISDLNRFVISKKTFVKPILFIIFIATSIFMLVGLTGYGQNELVIERSKKVPPGFARTTEMLSKKLTENWDSDEDKFLALYTWVIHNIKYDVKQLENYSIKHQSSQKTLKRRKGVCQHYSSLLEELCAEADIVCKRIDGNIDKDLWVYQHSDAYHVADHSWNGVQLDGKWQLVDATFDAGFVGVQHGKFAQFLRRLGIPYVNPKLKFVRAPVYTRYNMPPDEMIIDHLPVVPFWQLLHDPMPIDSFRLSLGQKRAYLRNRVEGPFYNYKDSIEHCIFHEFPDQVIGYSCSNYNDTNDFRYGFGQERFVYESLVKYQGTKPQDLPDCELRYTEYDTLNYFVLEAKAAFKNQKSTEKRVHLSLLKKQKDRYKRVFRENNKIIAKTKSACTKNKVLIRKNKSQNKALKIKYEKLKVAIKKQAAIQLKQKEGAEEIPPRSELEKKLSDANEALADVDRLILQNDTLK
;
A
#
# COMPACT_ATOMS: atom_id res chain seq x y z
N MET A 1 28.08 74.29 18.83
CA MET A 1 26.93 74.09 17.91
C MET A 1 27.39 73.52 16.56
N HIS A 2 28.29 72.52 16.54
CA HIS A 2 28.76 71.86 15.31
C HIS A 2 29.06 70.39 15.60
N GLN A 3 28.01 69.57 15.65
CA GLN A 3 28.15 68.12 15.76
C GLN A 3 26.93 67.40 15.14
N ILE A 4 26.50 67.81 13.93
CA ILE A 4 25.38 67.14 13.21
C ILE A 4 25.67 66.96 11.70
N SER A 5 26.84 67.34 11.16
CA SER A 5 27.06 67.29 9.70
C SER A 5 27.59 65.96 9.13
N ASP A 6 28.14 65.04 9.93
CA ASP A 6 28.84 63.87 9.37
C ASP A 6 28.04 62.55 9.35
N LEU A 7 26.91 62.45 10.07
CA LEU A 7 26.09 61.24 10.02
C LEU A 7 25.26 61.10 8.72
N ASN A 8 25.01 62.20 8.02
CA ASN A 8 24.23 62.20 6.77
C ASN A 8 25.03 61.71 5.55
N ARG A 9 26.37 61.66 5.62
CA ARG A 9 27.19 61.21 4.48
C ARG A 9 27.34 59.69 4.39
N PHE A 10 27.22 58.97 5.51
CA PHE A 10 27.29 57.50 5.55
C PHE A 10 25.96 56.81 5.22
N VAL A 11 24.82 57.48 5.46
CA VAL A 11 23.47 56.94 5.16
C VAL A 11 23.15 56.99 3.65
N ILE A 12 23.80 57.88 2.89
CA ILE A 12 23.56 58.04 1.45
C ILE A 12 24.28 56.97 0.62
N SER A 13 25.32 56.31 1.15
CA SER A 13 26.07 55.24 0.45
C SER A 13 25.41 53.87 0.51
N LYS A 14 24.59 53.56 1.53
CA LYS A 14 23.87 52.27 1.59
C LYS A 14 22.68 52.21 0.62
N LYS A 15 22.03 53.34 0.30
CA LYS A 15 20.87 53.36 -0.62
C LYS A 15 21.23 53.11 -2.09
N THR A 16 22.47 53.39 -2.50
CA THR A 16 22.93 53.21 -3.89
C THR A 16 23.36 51.78 -4.19
N PHE A 17 23.85 51.01 -3.20
CA PHE A 17 24.21 49.60 -3.38
C PHE A 17 23.05 48.61 -3.14
N VAL A 18 22.05 48.98 -2.34
CA VAL A 18 20.92 48.07 -2.03
C VAL A 18 19.98 47.86 -3.21
N LYS A 19 19.78 48.87 -4.07
CA LYS A 19 18.92 48.78 -5.26
C LYS A 19 19.42 47.77 -6.32
N PRO A 20 20.70 47.78 -6.74
CA PRO A 20 21.20 46.80 -7.70
C PRO A 20 21.22 45.37 -7.12
N ILE A 21 21.51 45.21 -5.83
CA ILE A 21 21.47 43.89 -5.16
C ILE A 21 20.04 43.34 -5.12
N LEU A 22 19.05 44.14 -4.73
CA LEU A 22 17.64 43.73 -4.74
C LEU A 22 17.13 43.42 -6.15
N PHE A 23 17.60 44.13 -7.17
CA PHE A 23 17.26 43.86 -8.57
C PHE A 23 17.87 42.54 -9.07
N ILE A 24 19.11 42.23 -8.70
CA ILE A 24 19.75 40.94 -9.01
C ILE A 24 19.04 39.79 -8.30
N ILE A 25 18.67 39.95 -7.02
CA ILE A 25 17.89 38.95 -6.28
C ILE A 25 16.52 38.76 -6.93
N PHE A 26 15.83 39.84 -7.32
CA PHE A 26 14.56 39.76 -8.03
C PHE A 26 14.69 38.99 -9.34
N ILE A 27 15.67 39.33 -10.19
CA ILE A 27 15.94 38.61 -11.44
C ILE A 27 16.26 37.14 -11.17
N ALA A 28 17.11 36.82 -10.19
CA ALA A 28 17.45 35.44 -9.84
C ALA A 28 16.20 34.66 -9.38
N THR A 29 15.34 35.27 -8.56
CA THR A 29 14.08 34.64 -8.12
C THR A 29 13.06 34.49 -9.25
N SER A 30 12.98 35.46 -10.18
CA SER A 30 12.10 35.38 -11.34
C SER A 30 12.57 34.34 -12.35
N ILE A 31 13.88 34.22 -12.59
CA ILE A 31 14.47 33.16 -13.42
C ILE A 31 14.22 31.80 -12.77
N PHE A 32 14.45 31.66 -11.46
CA PHE A 32 14.19 30.42 -10.73
C PHE A 32 12.70 30.02 -10.80
N MET A 33 11.78 30.99 -10.67
CA MET A 33 10.35 30.74 -10.80
C MET A 33 9.95 30.35 -12.23
N LEU A 34 10.55 30.98 -13.26
CA LEU A 34 10.29 30.67 -14.67
C LEU A 34 10.80 29.25 -15.03
N VAL A 35 12.01 28.88 -14.60
CA VAL A 35 12.58 27.54 -14.80
C VAL A 35 11.74 26.47 -14.09
N GLY A 36 11.25 26.76 -12.88
CA GLY A 36 10.34 25.87 -12.16
C GLY A 36 9.00 25.66 -12.88
N LEU A 37 8.42 26.72 -13.44
CA LEU A 37 7.17 26.65 -14.23
C LEU A 37 7.34 25.85 -15.53
N THR A 38 8.46 26.02 -16.24
CA THR A 38 8.73 25.25 -17.47
C THR A 38 8.98 23.77 -17.20
N GLY A 39 9.72 23.43 -16.12
CA GLY A 39 9.95 22.04 -15.74
C GLY A 39 8.68 21.32 -15.30
N TYR A 40 7.81 21.98 -14.53
CA TYR A 40 6.51 21.42 -14.14
C TYR A 40 5.60 21.20 -15.36
N GLY A 41 5.57 22.16 -16.29
CA GLY A 41 4.78 22.04 -17.53
C GLY A 41 5.24 20.91 -18.45
N GLN A 42 6.55 20.68 -18.54
CA GLN A 42 7.13 19.58 -19.34
C GLN A 42 6.74 18.21 -18.77
N ASN A 43 6.87 18.00 -17.45
CA ASN A 43 6.53 16.72 -16.82
C ASN A 43 5.06 16.35 -17.03
N GLU A 44 4.13 17.29 -16.85
CA GLU A 44 2.70 17.06 -17.10
C GLU A 44 2.44 16.68 -18.57
N LEU A 45 3.13 17.33 -19.51
CA LEU A 45 3.03 17.01 -20.93
C LEU A 45 3.51 15.58 -21.23
N VAL A 46 4.65 15.18 -20.69
CA VAL A 46 5.20 13.82 -20.81
C VAL A 46 4.20 12.81 -20.24
N ILE A 47 3.69 13.06 -19.03
CA ILE A 47 2.73 12.20 -18.36
C ILE A 47 1.47 12.03 -19.21
N GLU A 48 0.81 13.12 -19.62
CA GLU A 48 -0.44 13.02 -20.39
C GLU A 48 -0.27 12.29 -21.73
N ARG A 49 0.82 12.54 -22.45
CA ARG A 49 1.12 11.87 -23.73
C ARG A 49 1.43 10.38 -23.58
N SER A 50 1.91 9.96 -22.40
CA SER A 50 2.41 8.60 -22.18
C SER A 50 1.39 7.65 -21.57
N LYS A 51 0.27 8.15 -21.04
CA LYS A 51 -0.80 7.31 -20.45
C LYS A 51 -1.36 6.29 -21.41
N LYS A 52 -1.42 6.59 -22.71
CA LYS A 52 -2.02 5.74 -23.74
C LYS A 52 -1.20 5.78 -25.01
N VAL A 53 -0.98 4.60 -25.58
CA VAL A 53 -0.33 4.40 -26.87
C VAL A 53 -1.27 3.59 -27.76
N PRO A 54 -1.40 3.88 -29.07
CA PRO A 54 -2.24 3.08 -29.95
C PRO A 54 -1.83 1.60 -29.89
N PRO A 55 -2.79 0.65 -29.84
CA PRO A 55 -2.48 -0.76 -29.60
C PRO A 55 -1.46 -1.38 -30.57
N GLY A 56 -1.37 -0.86 -31.81
CA GLY A 56 -0.39 -1.29 -32.80
C GLY A 56 1.07 -1.08 -32.37
N PHE A 57 1.36 -0.02 -31.62
CA PHE A 57 2.71 0.27 -31.12
C PHE A 57 3.04 -0.45 -29.82
N ALA A 58 2.06 -1.05 -29.15
CA ALA A 58 2.28 -1.71 -27.86
C ALA A 58 2.28 -3.24 -27.98
N ARG A 59 2.77 -3.74 -29.12
CA ARG A 59 2.86 -5.17 -29.50
C ARG A 59 4.15 -5.82 -29.03
N THR A 60 5.26 -5.09 -29.06
CA THR A 60 6.57 -5.47 -28.55
C THR A 60 7.10 -4.40 -27.61
N THR A 61 8.05 -4.76 -26.75
CA THR A 61 8.77 -3.85 -25.87
C THR A 61 9.52 -2.79 -26.67
N GLU A 62 10.27 -3.20 -27.71
CA GLU A 62 10.93 -2.30 -28.68
C GLU A 62 9.96 -1.25 -29.28
N MET A 63 8.86 -1.70 -29.91
CA MET A 63 7.91 -0.78 -30.56
C MET A 63 7.27 0.19 -29.56
N LEU A 64 6.98 -0.29 -28.35
CA LEU A 64 6.38 0.53 -27.31
C LEU A 64 7.38 1.56 -26.82
N SER A 65 8.60 1.13 -26.53
CA SER A 65 9.66 1.99 -26.00
C SER A 65 9.95 3.10 -27.00
N LYS A 66 10.28 2.75 -28.24
CA LYS A 66 10.50 3.70 -29.33
C LYS A 66 9.35 4.69 -29.50
N LYS A 67 8.09 4.22 -29.44
CA LYS A 67 6.93 5.11 -29.60
C LYS A 67 6.76 6.09 -28.43
N LEU A 68 7.09 5.67 -27.21
CA LEU A 68 7.01 6.51 -26.03
C LEU A 68 8.14 7.54 -25.96
N THR A 69 9.31 7.21 -26.51
CA THR A 69 10.53 8.01 -26.41
C THR A 69 10.84 8.89 -27.63
N GLU A 70 10.20 8.67 -28.78
CA GLU A 70 10.52 9.34 -30.06
C GLU A 70 10.48 10.89 -30.04
N ASN A 71 9.78 11.51 -29.09
CA ASN A 71 9.61 12.97 -29.02
C ASN A 71 10.33 13.60 -27.81
N TRP A 72 11.20 12.84 -27.13
CA TRP A 72 11.89 13.28 -25.92
C TRP A 72 13.40 13.15 -26.08
N ASP A 73 14.12 14.23 -25.80
CA ASP A 73 15.57 14.27 -25.95
C ASP A 73 16.28 13.78 -24.68
N SER A 74 15.81 14.20 -23.50
CA SER A 74 16.41 13.83 -22.21
C SER A 74 16.02 12.43 -21.76
N ASP A 75 16.93 11.76 -21.05
CA ASP A 75 16.66 10.43 -20.50
C ASP A 75 15.63 10.49 -19.38
N GLU A 76 15.53 11.60 -18.66
CA GLU A 76 14.48 11.87 -17.68
C GLU A 76 13.09 11.84 -18.30
N ASP A 77 12.87 12.55 -19.42
CA ASP A 77 11.57 12.61 -20.10
C ASP A 77 11.22 11.27 -20.73
N LYS A 78 12.19 10.62 -21.37
CA LYS A 78 12.03 9.26 -21.91
C LYS A 78 11.65 8.28 -20.81
N PHE A 79 12.38 8.29 -19.69
CA PHE A 79 12.10 7.39 -18.57
C PHE A 79 10.74 7.68 -17.93
N LEU A 80 10.39 8.94 -17.72
CA LEU A 80 9.07 9.35 -17.22
C LEU A 80 7.96 8.83 -18.14
N ALA A 81 8.13 8.89 -19.46
CA ALA A 81 7.19 8.35 -20.43
C ALA A 81 7.00 6.83 -20.29
N LEU A 82 8.10 6.08 -20.21
CA LEU A 82 8.09 4.63 -20.01
C LEU A 82 7.43 4.24 -18.68
N TYR A 83 7.85 4.88 -17.59
CA TYR A 83 7.33 4.65 -16.24
C TYR A 83 5.82 4.93 -16.18
N THR A 84 5.40 6.10 -16.67
CA THR A 84 3.99 6.52 -16.75
C THR A 84 3.16 5.46 -17.47
N TRP A 85 3.63 5.00 -18.63
CA TRP A 85 2.90 4.01 -19.39
C TRP A 85 2.71 2.72 -18.58
N VAL A 86 3.76 2.22 -17.91
CA VAL A 86 3.69 0.99 -17.11
C VAL A 86 2.66 1.10 -15.98
N ILE A 87 2.72 2.16 -15.16
CA ILE A 87 1.82 2.33 -14.00
C ILE A 87 0.35 2.49 -14.40
N HIS A 88 0.10 3.09 -15.58
CA HIS A 88 -1.25 3.27 -16.10
C HIS A 88 -1.82 2.01 -16.79
N ASN A 89 -0.97 1.17 -17.38
CA ASN A 89 -1.43 0.13 -18.30
C ASN A 89 -1.32 -1.30 -17.77
N ILE A 90 -0.47 -1.57 -16.77
CA ILE A 90 -0.36 -2.91 -16.19
C ILE A 90 -1.32 -3.05 -14.99
N LYS A 91 -1.83 -4.26 -14.77
CA LYS A 91 -2.67 -4.63 -13.61
C LYS A 91 -1.94 -5.58 -12.68
N TYR A 92 -2.05 -5.37 -11.38
CA TYR A 92 -1.50 -6.31 -10.42
C TYR A 92 -2.25 -7.66 -10.46
N ASP A 93 -1.52 -8.77 -10.52
CA ASP A 93 -2.08 -10.13 -10.53
C ASP A 93 -2.33 -10.67 -9.13
N VAL A 94 -3.40 -10.17 -8.51
CA VAL A 94 -3.87 -10.60 -7.18
C VAL A 94 -4.05 -12.11 -7.06
N LYS A 95 -4.44 -12.80 -8.15
CA LYS A 95 -4.62 -14.27 -8.11
C LYS A 95 -3.30 -15.01 -7.91
N GLN A 96 -2.21 -14.54 -8.52
CA GLN A 96 -0.89 -15.14 -8.34
C GLN A 96 -0.37 -14.90 -6.92
N LEU A 97 -0.64 -13.71 -6.36
CA LEU A 97 -0.36 -13.37 -4.98
C LEU A 97 -1.12 -14.30 -4.00
N GLU A 98 -2.44 -14.42 -4.16
CA GLU A 98 -3.29 -15.26 -3.28
C GLU A 98 -2.93 -16.75 -3.34
N ASN A 99 -2.52 -17.24 -4.51
CA ASN A 99 -2.18 -18.65 -4.72
C ASN A 99 -0.72 -18.99 -4.40
N TYR A 100 0.11 -18.03 -3.98
CA TYR A 100 1.55 -18.20 -3.81
C TYR A 100 2.22 -18.89 -5.02
N SER A 101 1.74 -18.56 -6.22
CA SER A 101 2.15 -19.20 -7.48
C SER A 101 2.50 -18.12 -8.49
N ILE A 102 3.65 -17.49 -8.27
CA ILE A 102 4.23 -16.55 -9.22
C ILE A 102 4.78 -17.38 -10.38
N LYS A 103 4.18 -17.21 -11.56
CA LYS A 103 4.59 -17.90 -12.77
C LYS A 103 5.68 -17.09 -13.45
N HIS A 104 6.74 -17.76 -13.91
CA HIS A 104 7.70 -17.14 -14.80
C HIS A 104 6.99 -16.56 -16.04
N GLN A 105 7.24 -15.28 -16.31
CA GLN A 105 6.61 -14.53 -17.39
C GLN A 105 7.62 -13.52 -17.93
N SER A 106 7.89 -13.59 -19.24
CA SER A 106 8.69 -12.59 -19.94
C SER A 106 7.98 -11.24 -19.98
N SER A 107 8.73 -10.15 -20.11
CA SER A 107 8.18 -8.79 -20.27
C SER A 107 7.23 -8.71 -21.45
N GLN A 108 7.56 -9.36 -22.57
CA GLN A 108 6.68 -9.44 -23.73
C GLN A 108 5.32 -10.07 -23.42
N LYS A 109 5.28 -11.08 -22.55
CA LYS A 109 4.04 -11.69 -22.08
C LYS A 109 3.33 -10.79 -21.06
N THR A 110 4.05 -10.07 -20.20
CA THR A 110 3.49 -9.02 -19.32
C THR A 110 2.82 -7.92 -20.13
N LEU A 111 3.50 -7.44 -21.16
CA LEU A 111 3.02 -6.43 -22.09
C LEU A 111 1.72 -6.89 -22.74
N LYS A 112 1.72 -8.06 -23.39
CA LYS A 112 0.52 -8.62 -24.05
C LYS A 112 -0.65 -8.83 -23.09
N ARG A 113 -0.40 -9.37 -21.88
CA ARG A 113 -1.44 -9.63 -20.88
C ARG A 113 -1.91 -8.37 -20.14
N ARG A 114 -1.13 -7.28 -20.18
CA ARG A 114 -1.30 -6.07 -19.37
C ARG A 114 -1.46 -6.40 -17.88
N LYS A 115 -0.74 -7.41 -17.40
CA LYS A 115 -0.95 -7.98 -16.06
C LYS A 115 0.28 -8.74 -15.54
N GLY A 116 0.65 -8.48 -14.29
CA GLY A 116 1.83 -9.08 -13.64
C GLY A 116 1.86 -8.86 -12.12
N VAL A 117 2.84 -9.45 -11.44
CA VAL A 117 3.19 -9.12 -10.04
C VAL A 117 4.44 -8.23 -10.06
N CYS A 118 4.93 -7.78 -8.91
CA CYS A 118 6.07 -6.86 -8.78
C CYS A 118 7.26 -7.17 -9.73
N GLN A 119 7.78 -8.40 -9.72
CA GLN A 119 8.85 -8.84 -10.63
C GLN A 119 8.53 -8.62 -12.12
N HIS A 120 7.26 -8.79 -12.52
CA HIS A 120 6.85 -8.58 -13.91
C HIS A 120 6.73 -7.09 -14.27
N TYR A 121 6.40 -6.21 -13.31
CA TYR A 121 6.45 -4.77 -13.52
C TYR A 121 7.88 -4.32 -13.69
N SER A 122 8.75 -4.72 -12.77
CA SER A 122 10.13 -4.26 -12.75
C SER A 122 10.95 -4.77 -13.93
N SER A 123 10.75 -6.03 -14.34
CA SER A 123 11.39 -6.55 -15.56
C SER A 123 10.84 -5.93 -16.85
N LEU A 124 9.54 -5.61 -16.90
CA LEU A 124 9.00 -4.88 -18.05
C LEU A 124 9.59 -3.48 -18.16
N LEU A 125 9.69 -2.76 -17.04
CA LEU A 125 10.29 -1.43 -17.02
C LEU A 125 11.78 -1.48 -17.41
N GLU A 126 12.53 -2.43 -16.86
CA GLU A 126 13.94 -2.68 -17.21
C GLU A 126 14.12 -2.94 -18.71
N GLU A 127 13.32 -3.83 -19.30
CA GLU A 127 13.38 -4.13 -20.73
C GLU A 127 12.99 -2.93 -21.59
N LEU A 128 11.96 -2.15 -21.20
CA LEU A 128 11.60 -0.93 -21.92
C LEU A 128 12.70 0.13 -21.87
N CYS A 129 13.39 0.26 -20.73
CA CYS A 129 14.53 1.18 -20.61
C CYS A 129 15.70 0.74 -21.49
N ALA A 130 15.99 -0.57 -21.54
CA ALA A 130 17.03 -1.11 -22.41
C ALA A 130 16.76 -0.80 -23.90
N GLU A 131 15.51 -0.89 -24.35
CA GLU A 131 15.09 -0.52 -25.71
C GLU A 131 15.18 1.00 -26.00
N ALA A 132 15.39 1.82 -24.97
CA ALA A 132 15.59 3.26 -25.06
C ALA A 132 17.02 3.69 -24.69
N ASP A 133 17.96 2.74 -24.60
CA ASP A 133 19.36 2.97 -24.19
C ASP A 133 19.51 3.58 -22.77
N ILE A 134 18.52 3.38 -21.89
CA ILE A 134 18.52 3.85 -20.51
C ILE A 134 18.96 2.71 -19.58
N VAL A 135 19.99 2.95 -18.78
CA VAL A 135 20.48 1.98 -17.79
C VAL A 135 19.48 1.86 -16.63
N CYS A 136 18.78 0.74 -16.60
CA CYS A 136 17.83 0.38 -15.55
C CYS A 136 18.13 -1.05 -15.07
N LYS A 137 18.01 -1.29 -13.77
CA LYS A 137 18.24 -2.60 -13.16
C LYS A 137 17.08 -2.98 -12.25
N ARG A 138 16.58 -4.20 -12.40
CA ARG A 138 15.66 -4.78 -11.40
C ARG A 138 16.42 -4.98 -10.09
N ILE A 139 15.83 -4.49 -9.01
CA ILE A 139 16.29 -4.70 -7.65
C ILE A 139 15.29 -5.65 -6.98
N ASP A 140 15.78 -6.81 -6.54
CA ASP A 140 14.99 -7.74 -5.72
C ASP A 140 15.23 -7.43 -4.23
N GLY A 141 14.21 -7.59 -3.41
CA GLY A 141 14.29 -7.28 -1.98
C GLY A 141 13.02 -7.62 -1.23
N ASN A 142 12.81 -6.93 -0.12
CA ASN A 142 11.67 -7.10 0.76
C ASN A 142 10.96 -5.78 0.99
N ILE A 143 9.63 -5.82 1.07
CA ILE A 143 8.87 -4.70 1.63
C ILE A 143 8.65 -4.90 3.13
N ASP A 144 8.47 -3.80 3.86
CA ASP A 144 8.17 -3.85 5.29
C ASP A 144 6.94 -4.72 5.59
N LYS A 145 7.04 -5.50 6.67
CA LYS A 145 5.99 -6.42 7.13
C LYS A 145 4.62 -5.76 7.34
N ASP A 146 4.57 -4.46 7.67
CA ASP A 146 3.34 -3.72 7.93
C ASP A 146 2.62 -3.31 6.62
N LEU A 147 3.28 -3.41 5.46
CA LEU A 147 2.67 -3.18 4.15
C LEU A 147 1.98 -4.43 3.57
N TRP A 148 2.22 -5.60 4.14
CA TRP A 148 1.61 -6.84 3.71
C TRP A 148 0.14 -6.94 4.19
N VAL A 149 -0.74 -7.38 3.28
CA VAL A 149 -2.15 -7.66 3.60
C VAL A 149 -2.30 -8.88 4.54
N TYR A 150 -1.30 -9.77 4.52
CA TYR A 150 -1.24 -10.98 5.33
C TYR A 150 -0.07 -10.91 6.31
N GLN A 151 -0.08 -11.83 7.28
CA GLN A 151 1.01 -11.91 8.23
C GLN A 151 2.31 -12.29 7.50
N HIS A 152 3.28 -11.37 7.55
CA HIS A 152 4.58 -11.53 6.93
C HIS A 152 5.68 -11.72 7.99
N SER A 153 6.79 -12.34 7.60
CA SER A 153 7.92 -12.59 8.49
C SER A 153 8.80 -11.35 8.62
N ASP A 154 9.30 -11.09 9.82
CA ASP A 154 10.38 -10.15 10.10
C ASP A 154 11.78 -10.75 9.86
N ALA A 155 11.88 -11.99 9.38
CA ALA A 155 13.18 -12.58 9.05
C ALA A 155 13.79 -11.94 7.80
N TYR A 156 12.96 -11.68 6.76
CA TYR A 156 13.42 -11.26 5.43
C TYR A 156 14.39 -12.26 4.77
N HIS A 157 14.16 -13.55 5.03
CA HIS A 157 14.94 -14.69 4.57
C HIS A 157 14.85 -15.01 3.07
N VAL A 158 13.90 -14.42 2.33
CA VAL A 158 13.72 -14.55 0.88
C VAL A 158 13.15 -13.24 0.38
N ALA A 159 13.61 -12.77 -0.79
CA ALA A 159 13.03 -11.61 -1.45
C ALA A 159 11.54 -11.84 -1.78
N ASP A 160 10.70 -10.88 -1.44
CA ASP A 160 9.25 -10.94 -1.65
C ASP A 160 8.71 -9.81 -2.54
N HIS A 161 9.59 -8.91 -2.96
CA HIS A 161 9.27 -7.76 -3.81
C HIS A 161 10.40 -7.45 -4.78
N SER A 162 10.05 -6.76 -5.87
CA SER A 162 11.01 -6.30 -6.87
C SER A 162 10.61 -4.91 -7.38
N TRP A 163 11.59 -4.03 -7.51
CA TRP A 163 11.45 -2.67 -8.03
C TRP A 163 12.65 -2.34 -8.93
N ASN A 164 12.93 -1.07 -9.24
CA ASN A 164 14.03 -0.70 -10.13
C ASN A 164 14.94 0.38 -9.54
N GLY A 165 16.22 0.28 -9.88
CA GLY A 165 17.16 1.40 -9.88
C GLY A 165 17.36 1.85 -11.32
N VAL A 166 17.29 3.14 -11.59
CA VAL A 166 17.54 3.73 -12.92
C VAL A 166 18.67 4.75 -12.81
N GLN A 167 19.57 4.77 -13.79
CA GLN A 167 20.61 5.79 -13.88
C GLN A 167 20.18 6.86 -14.89
N LEU A 168 19.93 8.06 -14.38
CA LEU A 168 19.54 9.24 -15.16
C LEU A 168 20.54 10.36 -14.86
N ASP A 169 21.07 11.03 -15.88
CA ASP A 169 22.13 12.05 -15.75
C ASP A 169 23.32 11.58 -14.87
N GLY A 170 23.71 10.31 -15.02
CA GLY A 170 24.80 9.70 -14.24
C GLY A 170 24.48 9.42 -12.77
N LYS A 171 23.23 9.66 -12.32
CA LYS A 171 22.78 9.44 -10.93
C LYS A 171 21.80 8.28 -10.86
N TRP A 172 22.05 7.37 -9.93
CA TRP A 172 21.09 6.32 -9.59
C TRP A 172 19.90 6.90 -8.81
N GLN A 173 18.70 6.53 -9.25
CA GLN A 173 17.42 6.86 -8.63
C GLN A 173 16.63 5.57 -8.38
N LEU A 174 15.86 5.51 -7.29
CA LEU A 174 15.00 4.38 -6.96
C LEU A 174 13.57 4.64 -7.40
N VAL A 175 12.96 3.64 -8.03
CA VAL A 175 11.54 3.69 -8.40
C VAL A 175 10.80 2.39 -8.10
N ASP A 176 9.49 2.47 -7.86
CA ASP A 176 8.61 1.30 -7.80
C ASP A 176 7.27 1.50 -8.52
N ALA A 177 7.25 1.05 -9.77
CA ALA A 177 6.06 1.08 -10.63
C ALA A 177 4.90 0.23 -10.09
N THR A 178 5.14 -0.74 -9.21
CA THR A 178 4.09 -1.61 -8.66
C THR A 178 3.22 -0.84 -7.68
N PHE A 179 3.87 -0.14 -6.74
CA PHE A 179 3.20 0.67 -5.71
C PHE A 179 2.56 1.92 -6.32
N ASP A 180 3.23 2.51 -7.31
CA ASP A 180 2.71 3.69 -8.01
C ASP A 180 1.59 3.35 -9.00
N ALA A 181 1.37 2.08 -9.39
CA ALA A 181 0.24 1.70 -10.25
C ALA A 181 -1.12 1.66 -9.50
N GLY A 182 -1.10 1.48 -8.19
CA GLY A 182 -2.28 1.38 -7.33
C GLY A 182 -2.11 0.37 -6.21
N PHE A 183 -3.23 -0.12 -5.67
CA PHE A 183 -3.21 -0.95 -4.45
C PHE A 183 -4.15 -2.16 -4.53
N VAL A 184 -3.91 -3.14 -3.67
CA VAL A 184 -4.81 -4.29 -3.50
C VAL A 184 -5.83 -3.97 -2.41
N GLY A 185 -7.08 -3.83 -2.81
CA GLY A 185 -8.19 -3.51 -1.92
C GLY A 185 -9.14 -4.69 -1.71
N VAL A 186 -9.88 -4.65 -0.62
CA VAL A 186 -11.00 -5.56 -0.37
C VAL A 186 -12.22 -5.11 -1.16
N GLN A 187 -12.73 -5.95 -2.05
CA GLN A 187 -14.00 -5.70 -2.72
C GLN A 187 -15.15 -6.44 -2.00
N HIS A 188 -16.08 -5.69 -1.41
CA HIS A 188 -17.33 -6.23 -0.92
C HIS A 188 -18.33 -6.34 -2.08
N GLY A 189 -18.68 -7.57 -2.47
CA GLY A 189 -19.72 -7.80 -3.50
C GLY A 189 -21.08 -7.22 -3.11
N LYS A 190 -21.98 -7.01 -4.08
CA LYS A 190 -23.33 -6.47 -3.80
C LYS A 190 -24.11 -7.33 -2.78
N PHE A 191 -23.97 -8.65 -2.88
CA PHE A 191 -24.56 -9.62 -1.93
C PHE A 191 -23.97 -9.50 -0.52
N ALA A 192 -22.67 -9.25 -0.43
CA ALA A 192 -21.95 -9.03 0.81
C ALA A 192 -22.45 -7.78 1.57
N GLN A 193 -22.68 -6.70 0.82
CA GLN A 193 -23.26 -5.46 1.36
C GLN A 193 -24.72 -5.66 1.78
N PHE A 194 -25.49 -6.43 1.00
CA PHE A 194 -26.86 -6.81 1.34
C PHE A 194 -26.94 -7.62 2.65
N LEU A 195 -26.11 -8.65 2.81
CA LEU A 195 -26.03 -9.44 4.06
C LEU A 195 -25.62 -8.57 5.25
N ARG A 196 -24.66 -7.65 5.06
CA ARG A 196 -24.25 -6.70 6.09
C ARG A 196 -25.39 -5.78 6.51
N ARG A 197 -26.24 -5.33 5.56
CA ARG A 197 -27.47 -4.56 5.86
C ARG A 197 -28.50 -5.37 6.64
N LEU A 198 -28.54 -6.69 6.45
CA LEU A 198 -29.40 -7.62 7.22
C LEU A 198 -28.80 -8.03 8.57
N GLY A 199 -27.66 -7.47 8.98
CA GLY A 199 -27.00 -7.83 10.23
C GLY A 199 -26.36 -9.23 10.22
N ILE A 200 -26.18 -9.84 9.04
CA ILE A 200 -25.51 -11.15 8.88
C ILE A 200 -24.01 -10.90 8.65
N PRO A 201 -23.14 -11.22 9.62
CA PRO A 201 -21.71 -11.03 9.48
C PRO A 201 -21.12 -12.18 8.66
N TYR A 202 -21.28 -12.18 7.34
CA TYR A 202 -20.51 -13.09 6.50
C TYR A 202 -20.20 -12.57 5.11
N VAL A 203 -18.90 -12.41 4.84
CA VAL A 203 -18.35 -12.34 3.49
C VAL A 203 -16.89 -12.74 3.56
N ASN A 204 -16.47 -13.74 2.79
CA ASN A 204 -15.06 -13.84 2.42
C ASN A 204 -14.73 -12.66 1.49
N PRO A 205 -13.96 -11.65 1.95
CA PRO A 205 -13.58 -10.55 1.10
C PRO A 205 -12.74 -11.09 -0.07
N LYS A 206 -13.07 -10.68 -1.30
CA LYS A 206 -12.21 -10.94 -2.46
C LYS A 206 -11.25 -9.77 -2.59
N LEU A 207 -9.96 -10.06 -2.70
CA LEU A 207 -8.97 -9.05 -3.02
C LEU A 207 -9.07 -8.68 -4.50
N LYS A 208 -8.90 -7.40 -4.80
CA LYS A 208 -8.87 -6.89 -6.16
C LYS A 208 -7.88 -5.74 -6.28
N PHE A 209 -7.18 -5.70 -7.40
CA PHE A 209 -6.35 -4.56 -7.76
C PHE A 209 -7.24 -3.36 -8.12
N VAL A 210 -7.00 -2.25 -7.44
CA VAL A 210 -7.57 -0.94 -7.73
C VAL A 210 -6.45 -0.10 -8.33
N ARG A 211 -6.59 0.22 -9.62
CA ARG A 211 -5.65 1.11 -10.30
C ARG A 211 -5.84 2.53 -9.76
N ALA A 212 -4.76 3.11 -9.26
CA ALA A 212 -4.72 4.47 -8.76
C ALA A 212 -3.30 5.01 -8.99
N PRO A 213 -2.97 5.40 -10.24
CA PRO A 213 -1.62 5.77 -10.59
C PRO A 213 -1.21 7.02 -9.84
N VAL A 214 -0.07 6.95 -9.16
CA VAL A 214 0.58 8.05 -8.43
C VAL A 214 2.08 8.01 -8.74
N TYR A 215 2.83 9.05 -8.34
CA TYR A 215 4.27 9.16 -8.58
C TYR A 215 5.04 9.29 -7.26
N THR A 216 4.56 8.61 -6.22
CA THR A 216 5.13 8.71 -4.86
C THR A 216 6.38 7.86 -4.70
N ARG A 217 6.57 6.86 -5.55
CA ARG A 217 7.76 6.03 -5.67
C ARG A 217 8.47 6.33 -7.00
N TYR A 218 8.25 7.49 -7.61
CA TYR A 218 9.02 7.97 -8.74
C TYR A 218 10.10 8.91 -8.20
N ASN A 219 11.37 8.55 -8.39
CA ASN A 219 12.53 9.28 -7.85
C ASN A 219 12.44 9.48 -6.32
N MET A 220 12.13 8.41 -5.59
CA MET A 220 12.02 8.47 -4.14
C MET A 220 13.42 8.63 -3.52
N PRO A 221 13.62 9.55 -2.56
CA PRO A 221 14.89 9.67 -1.84
C PRO A 221 15.30 8.34 -1.19
N PRO A 222 16.57 7.94 -1.26
CA PRO A 222 17.08 6.70 -0.67
C PRO A 222 16.72 6.48 0.81
N ASP A 223 16.77 7.53 1.61
CA ASP A 223 16.45 7.52 3.05
C ASP A 223 14.95 7.36 3.32
N GLU A 224 14.09 7.78 2.39
CA GLU A 224 12.66 7.50 2.46
C GLU A 224 12.35 6.08 1.97
N MET A 225 12.97 5.65 0.87
CA MET A 225 12.76 4.34 0.26
C MET A 225 13.17 3.19 1.20
N ILE A 226 14.30 3.32 1.91
CA ILE A 226 14.79 2.27 2.83
C ILE A 226 13.89 2.04 4.05
N ILE A 227 12.92 2.91 4.31
CA ILE A 227 11.99 2.74 5.43
C ILE A 227 11.08 1.53 5.18
N ASP A 228 10.68 1.35 3.92
CA ASP A 228 9.74 0.32 3.52
C ASP A 228 10.23 -0.62 2.42
N HIS A 229 11.35 -0.35 1.74
CA HIS A 229 11.99 -1.22 0.75
C HIS A 229 13.43 -1.58 1.13
N LEU A 230 13.65 -2.85 1.46
CA LEU A 230 14.95 -3.40 1.80
C LEU A 230 15.51 -4.23 0.64
N PRO A 231 16.52 -3.77 -0.11
CA PRO A 231 17.12 -4.58 -1.16
C PRO A 231 17.86 -5.79 -0.56
N VAL A 232 17.95 -6.88 -1.33
CA VAL A 232 18.72 -8.06 -0.88
C VAL A 232 20.21 -7.77 -0.70
N VAL A 233 20.72 -6.74 -1.38
CA VAL A 233 22.12 -6.28 -1.27
C VAL A 233 22.17 -4.80 -0.88
N PRO A 234 23.07 -4.41 0.04
CA PRO A 234 23.06 -3.07 0.65
C PRO A 234 23.41 -1.93 -0.31
N PHE A 235 24.16 -2.15 -1.39
CA PHE A 235 24.48 -1.08 -2.35
C PHE A 235 23.28 -0.57 -3.14
N TRP A 236 22.22 -1.37 -3.27
CA TRP A 236 20.96 -0.91 -3.87
C TRP A 236 20.13 -0.03 -2.94
N GLN A 237 20.57 0.21 -1.70
CA GLN A 237 19.96 1.24 -0.86
C GLN A 237 20.33 2.64 -1.32
N LEU A 238 21.40 2.80 -2.12
CA LEU A 238 21.96 4.10 -2.52
C LEU A 238 22.31 5.01 -1.33
N LEU A 239 22.67 4.40 -0.20
CA LEU A 239 23.06 5.09 1.03
C LEU A 239 24.55 4.88 1.30
N HIS A 240 25.22 5.96 1.72
CA HIS A 240 26.61 5.89 2.21
C HIS A 240 26.74 5.31 3.62
N ASP A 241 25.62 5.14 4.31
CA ASP A 241 25.50 4.42 5.57
C ASP A 241 24.22 3.58 5.46
N PRO A 242 24.31 2.35 4.92
CA PRO A 242 23.16 1.48 4.70
C PRO A 242 22.46 1.13 6.02
N MET A 243 21.14 1.08 6.01
CA MET A 243 20.38 0.58 7.16
C MET A 243 20.74 -0.89 7.40
N PRO A 244 21.20 -1.28 8.61
CA PRO A 244 21.44 -2.68 8.94
C PRO A 244 20.13 -3.48 8.96
N ILE A 245 20.20 -4.78 8.63
CA ILE A 245 19.04 -5.68 8.63
C ILE A 245 18.25 -5.62 9.94
N ASP A 246 18.94 -5.59 11.08
CA ASP A 246 18.31 -5.55 12.40
C ASP A 246 17.50 -4.27 12.65
N SER A 247 17.98 -3.15 12.09
CA SER A 247 17.22 -1.89 12.14
C SER A 247 15.97 -1.98 11.26
N PHE A 248 16.04 -2.64 10.10
CA PHE A 248 14.87 -2.86 9.24
C PHE A 248 13.86 -3.87 9.83
N ARG A 249 14.25 -4.69 10.81
CA ARG A 249 13.32 -5.58 11.55
C ARG A 249 12.42 -4.83 12.53
N LEU A 250 12.79 -3.60 12.90
CA LEU A 250 12.01 -2.75 13.80
C LEU A 250 10.70 -2.27 13.17
N SER A 251 9.81 -1.68 13.97
CA SER A 251 8.58 -1.05 13.44
C SER A 251 8.87 0.18 12.59
N LEU A 252 7.96 0.56 11.68
CA LEU A 252 8.11 1.76 10.85
C LEU A 252 8.48 3.03 11.65
N GLY A 253 7.87 3.23 12.82
CA GLY A 253 8.19 4.36 13.69
C GLY A 253 9.61 4.33 14.24
N GLN A 254 10.10 3.15 14.61
CA GLN A 254 11.46 2.93 15.10
C GLN A 254 12.50 3.06 13.98
N LYS A 255 12.22 2.60 12.75
CA LYS A 255 13.09 2.82 11.58
C LYS A 255 13.28 4.30 11.29
N ARG A 256 12.17 5.05 11.30
CA ARG A 256 12.20 6.51 11.12
C ARG A 256 13.00 7.19 12.24
N ALA A 257 12.87 6.71 13.47
CA ALA A 257 13.67 7.21 14.59
C ALA A 257 15.15 6.87 14.43
N TYR A 258 15.48 5.65 13.98
CA TYR A 258 16.85 5.23 13.67
C TYR A 258 17.48 6.17 12.63
N LEU A 259 16.83 6.40 11.49
CA LEU A 259 17.37 7.27 10.44
C LEU A 259 17.58 8.71 10.90
N ARG A 260 16.69 9.25 11.74
CA ARG A 260 16.83 10.61 12.29
C ARG A 260 17.93 10.74 13.33
N ASN A 261 18.17 9.69 14.11
CA ASN A 261 19.07 9.72 15.27
C ASN A 261 20.39 8.97 15.03
N ARG A 262 20.62 8.46 13.82
CA ARG A 262 21.82 7.70 13.52
C ARG A 262 23.05 8.59 13.65
N VAL A 263 24.08 8.04 14.30
CA VAL A 263 25.43 8.58 14.22
C VAL A 263 26.03 8.05 12.93
N GLU A 264 26.72 8.89 12.17
CA GLU A 264 27.33 8.48 10.90
C GLU A 264 28.20 7.23 11.09
N GLY A 265 27.82 6.16 10.40
CA GLY A 265 28.59 4.93 10.34
C GLY A 265 29.82 5.03 9.44
N PRO A 266 30.57 3.93 9.25
CA PRO A 266 31.65 3.90 8.27
C PRO A 266 31.10 4.17 6.87
N PHE A 267 31.81 5.01 6.12
CA PHE A 267 31.42 5.36 4.76
C PHE A 267 31.38 4.14 3.85
N TYR A 268 30.22 3.88 3.27
CA TYR A 268 29.97 2.83 2.31
C TYR A 268 29.89 3.42 0.90
N ASN A 269 30.83 3.05 0.04
CA ASN A 269 30.83 3.49 -1.35
C ASN A 269 29.90 2.62 -2.20
N TYR A 270 28.60 2.87 -2.13
CA TYR A 270 27.61 2.09 -2.89
C TYR A 270 27.82 2.18 -4.41
N LYS A 271 28.38 3.29 -4.93
CA LYS A 271 28.63 3.46 -6.37
C LYS A 271 29.68 2.49 -6.87
N ASP A 272 30.80 2.39 -6.16
CA ASP A 272 31.87 1.43 -6.44
C ASP A 272 31.36 -0.01 -6.35
N SER A 273 30.53 -0.32 -5.34
CA SER A 273 29.93 -1.65 -5.21
C SER A 273 28.97 -2.00 -6.36
N ILE A 274 28.18 -1.03 -6.85
CA ILE A 274 27.31 -1.21 -8.03
C ILE A 274 28.16 -1.44 -9.28
N GLU A 275 29.17 -0.60 -9.50
CA GLU A 275 30.06 -0.68 -10.67
C GLU A 275 30.81 -2.01 -10.69
N HIS A 276 31.44 -2.38 -9.57
CA HIS A 276 32.05 -3.68 -9.39
C HIS A 276 31.07 -4.80 -9.71
N CYS A 277 29.86 -4.79 -9.14
CA CYS A 277 28.86 -5.83 -9.41
C CYS A 277 28.44 -5.89 -10.89
N ILE A 278 28.27 -4.76 -11.56
CA ILE A 278 27.81 -4.71 -12.96
C ILE A 278 28.89 -5.24 -13.91
N PHE A 279 30.15 -4.91 -13.67
CA PHE A 279 31.27 -5.27 -14.54
C PHE A 279 32.01 -6.54 -14.11
N HIS A 280 31.67 -7.13 -12.96
CA HIS A 280 32.27 -8.40 -12.52
C HIS A 280 31.89 -9.54 -13.46
N GLU A 281 32.84 -10.45 -13.70
CA GLU A 281 32.64 -11.62 -14.55
C GLU A 281 31.54 -12.57 -14.02
N PHE A 282 31.42 -12.65 -12.69
CA PHE A 282 30.45 -13.48 -11.98
C PHE A 282 29.59 -12.62 -11.02
N PRO A 283 28.63 -11.84 -11.55
CA PRO A 283 27.89 -10.85 -10.76
C PRO A 283 27.00 -11.50 -9.68
N ASP A 284 26.41 -12.67 -9.96
CA ASP A 284 25.57 -13.40 -9.01
C ASP A 284 26.36 -13.87 -7.77
N GLN A 285 27.66 -14.16 -7.92
CA GLN A 285 28.51 -14.54 -6.79
C GLN A 285 28.80 -13.33 -5.89
N VAL A 286 29.08 -12.16 -6.48
CA VAL A 286 29.25 -10.89 -5.76
C VAL A 286 27.97 -10.53 -4.99
N ILE A 287 26.81 -10.68 -5.63
CA ILE A 287 25.49 -10.50 -4.99
C ILE A 287 25.33 -11.47 -3.83
N GLY A 288 25.70 -12.73 -4.02
CA GLY A 288 25.62 -13.77 -2.99
C GLY A 288 26.44 -13.42 -1.74
N TYR A 289 27.71 -13.03 -1.91
CA TYR A 289 28.59 -12.61 -0.80
C TYR A 289 28.06 -11.36 -0.10
N SER A 290 27.68 -10.34 -0.89
CA SER A 290 27.15 -9.09 -0.35
C SER A 290 25.87 -9.31 0.46
N CYS A 291 24.98 -10.19 -0.01
CA CYS A 291 23.75 -10.56 0.69
C CYS A 291 24.04 -11.33 1.97
N SER A 292 24.93 -12.32 1.95
CA SER A 292 25.30 -13.14 3.12
C SER A 292 25.86 -12.30 4.26
N ASN A 293 26.73 -11.35 3.93
CA ASN A 293 27.32 -10.43 4.91
C ASN A 293 26.31 -9.42 5.47
N TYR A 294 25.20 -9.19 4.76
CA TYR A 294 24.21 -8.17 5.09
C TYR A 294 22.98 -8.73 5.82
N ASN A 295 22.53 -9.95 5.46
CA ASN A 295 21.32 -10.57 5.96
C ASN A 295 21.60 -12.00 6.44
N ASP A 296 21.61 -12.16 7.76
CA ASP A 296 21.85 -13.40 8.52
C ASP A 296 20.79 -14.49 8.34
N THR A 297 19.77 -14.27 7.51
CA THR A 297 18.70 -15.24 7.26
C THR A 297 18.46 -15.55 5.79
N ASN A 298 19.18 -14.91 4.86
CA ASN A 298 19.01 -15.13 3.42
C ASN A 298 20.17 -15.95 2.85
N ASP A 299 20.25 -17.21 3.28
CA ASP A 299 21.25 -18.17 2.79
C ASP A 299 21.02 -18.51 1.31
N PHE A 300 19.79 -18.37 0.81
CA PHE A 300 19.41 -18.67 -0.56
C PHE A 300 20.25 -17.89 -1.58
N ARG A 301 20.39 -16.58 -1.40
CA ARG A 301 21.14 -15.74 -2.36
C ARG A 301 22.62 -16.07 -2.36
N TYR A 302 23.19 -16.38 -1.21
CA TYR A 302 24.56 -16.85 -1.12
C TYR A 302 24.75 -18.17 -1.89
N GLY A 303 23.91 -19.18 -1.61
CA GLY A 303 23.99 -20.47 -2.27
C GLY A 303 23.79 -20.38 -3.79
N PHE A 304 22.83 -19.56 -4.24
CA PHE A 304 22.60 -19.31 -5.66
C PHE A 304 23.81 -18.67 -6.35
N GLY A 305 24.48 -17.72 -5.69
CA GLY A 305 25.70 -17.11 -6.21
C GLY A 305 26.83 -18.13 -6.40
N GLN A 306 27.03 -19.04 -5.45
CA GLN A 306 28.04 -20.10 -5.56
C GLN A 306 27.69 -21.13 -6.65
N GLU A 307 26.44 -21.55 -6.73
CA GLU A 307 25.96 -22.43 -7.80
C GLU A 307 26.18 -21.80 -9.18
N ARG A 308 25.86 -20.50 -9.31
CA ARG A 308 25.98 -19.78 -10.57
C ARG A 308 27.42 -19.64 -11.03
N PHE A 309 28.33 -19.32 -10.10
CA PHE A 309 29.76 -19.30 -10.36
C PHE A 309 30.25 -20.63 -10.94
N VAL A 310 29.84 -21.76 -10.33
CA VAL A 310 30.20 -23.09 -10.80
C VAL A 310 29.63 -23.36 -12.20
N TYR A 311 28.35 -23.07 -12.40
CA TYR A 311 27.68 -23.27 -13.69
C TYR A 311 28.37 -22.50 -14.81
N GLU A 312 28.62 -21.20 -14.62
CA GLU A 312 29.24 -20.34 -15.63
C GLU A 312 30.69 -20.73 -15.91
N SER A 313 31.44 -21.14 -14.89
CA SER A 313 32.80 -21.68 -15.05
C SER A 313 32.81 -22.96 -15.88
N LEU A 314 31.91 -23.90 -15.58
CA LEU A 314 31.78 -25.15 -16.36
C LEU A 314 31.38 -24.91 -17.81
N VAL A 315 30.47 -23.96 -18.08
CA VAL A 315 30.09 -23.58 -19.44
C VAL A 315 31.29 -23.05 -20.23
N LYS A 316 32.14 -22.22 -19.62
CA LYS A 316 33.38 -21.74 -20.25
C LYS A 316 34.33 -22.90 -20.56
N TYR A 317 34.50 -23.84 -19.65
CA TYR A 317 35.35 -25.01 -19.87
C TYR A 317 34.83 -25.94 -20.98
N GLN A 318 33.51 -26.13 -21.09
CA GLN A 318 32.92 -26.90 -22.20
C GLN A 318 33.22 -26.28 -23.56
N GLY A 319 33.39 -24.95 -23.63
CA GLY A 319 33.80 -24.24 -24.84
C GLY A 319 35.29 -24.25 -25.12
N THR A 320 36.13 -24.73 -24.20
CA THR A 320 37.61 -24.64 -24.30
C THR A 320 38.20 -25.94 -24.86
N LYS A 321 38.98 -25.87 -25.95
CA LYS A 321 39.62 -27.08 -26.50
C LYS A 321 40.81 -27.50 -25.64
N PRO A 322 41.16 -28.79 -25.56
CA PRO A 322 42.31 -29.28 -24.79
C PRO A 322 43.65 -28.61 -25.11
N GLN A 323 43.81 -28.17 -26.36
CA GLN A 323 45.00 -27.50 -26.90
C GLN A 323 45.08 -26.00 -26.55
N ASP A 324 43.97 -25.40 -26.10
CA ASP A 324 43.91 -23.98 -25.69
C ASP A 324 44.21 -23.82 -24.18
N LEU A 325 44.60 -24.90 -23.51
CA LEU A 325 44.83 -24.92 -22.07
C LEU A 325 46.33 -24.86 -21.78
N PRO A 326 46.77 -23.90 -20.96
CA PRO A 326 48.18 -23.76 -20.61
C PRO A 326 48.73 -24.97 -19.85
N ASP A 327 47.90 -25.65 -19.03
CA ASP A 327 48.32 -26.75 -18.16
C ASP A 327 47.12 -27.61 -17.65
N CYS A 328 47.31 -28.93 -17.55
CA CYS A 328 46.37 -29.86 -16.93
C CYS A 328 46.33 -29.74 -15.39
N GLU A 329 47.43 -29.33 -14.73
CA GLU A 329 47.46 -29.12 -13.27
C GLU A 329 46.63 -27.90 -12.84
N LEU A 330 46.62 -26.84 -13.65
CA LEU A 330 45.77 -25.67 -13.44
C LEU A 330 44.28 -26.09 -13.41
N ARG A 331 43.87 -26.97 -14.33
CA ARG A 331 42.51 -27.53 -14.36
C ARG A 331 42.15 -28.33 -13.12
N TYR A 332 43.07 -29.11 -12.56
CA TYR A 332 42.80 -29.89 -11.35
C TYR A 332 42.52 -28.98 -10.15
N THR A 333 43.32 -27.92 -9.99
CA THR A 333 43.13 -26.89 -8.95
C THR A 333 41.81 -26.13 -9.12
N GLU A 334 41.41 -25.88 -10.37
CA GLU A 334 40.10 -25.31 -10.70
C GLU A 334 38.95 -26.26 -10.32
N TYR A 335 39.08 -27.57 -10.57
CA TYR A 335 38.06 -28.55 -10.18
C TYR A 335 37.84 -28.62 -8.66
N ASP A 336 38.91 -28.60 -7.87
CA ASP A 336 38.80 -28.57 -6.40
C ASP A 336 38.09 -27.30 -5.92
N THR A 337 38.42 -26.16 -6.55
CA THR A 337 37.76 -24.87 -6.29
C THR A 337 36.28 -24.91 -6.65
N LEU A 338 35.91 -25.47 -7.80
CA LEU A 338 34.51 -25.64 -8.19
C LEU A 338 33.77 -26.57 -7.24
N ASN A 339 34.38 -27.68 -6.84
CA ASN A 339 33.78 -28.63 -5.91
C ASN A 339 33.57 -27.99 -4.52
N TYR A 340 34.51 -27.17 -4.05
CA TYR A 340 34.34 -26.35 -2.84
C TYR A 340 33.08 -25.48 -2.93
N PHE A 341 32.89 -24.73 -4.03
CA PHE A 341 31.71 -23.89 -4.20
C PHE A 341 30.40 -24.67 -4.36
N VAL A 342 30.43 -25.88 -4.93
CA VAL A 342 29.27 -26.79 -4.93
C VAL A 342 28.89 -27.19 -3.49
N LEU A 343 29.88 -27.47 -2.64
CA LEU A 343 29.65 -27.83 -1.23
C LEU A 343 29.10 -26.64 -0.43
N GLU A 344 29.65 -25.44 -0.64
CA GLU A 344 29.14 -24.20 -0.04
C GLU A 344 27.69 -23.93 -0.46
N ALA A 345 27.37 -24.05 -1.75
CA ALA A 345 26.00 -23.91 -2.25
C ALA A 345 25.03 -24.89 -1.57
N LYS A 346 25.42 -26.17 -1.48
CA LYS A 346 24.63 -27.21 -0.80
C LYS A 346 24.42 -26.90 0.69
N ALA A 347 25.45 -26.43 1.38
CA ALA A 347 25.35 -26.03 2.78
C ALA A 347 24.40 -24.84 2.96
N ALA A 348 24.54 -23.81 2.12
CA ALA A 348 23.67 -22.64 2.12
C ALA A 348 22.19 -23.02 1.88
N PHE A 349 21.89 -23.85 0.87
CA PHE A 349 20.51 -24.30 0.62
C PHE A 349 19.93 -25.16 1.78
N LYS A 350 20.77 -25.93 2.48
CA LYS A 350 20.36 -26.67 3.68
C LYS A 350 20.05 -25.72 4.85
N ASN A 351 20.86 -24.68 5.03
CA ASN A 351 20.64 -23.64 6.03
C ASN A 351 19.36 -22.86 5.71
N GLN A 352 19.18 -22.45 4.46
CA GLN A 352 17.96 -21.79 3.97
C GLN A 352 16.71 -22.61 4.32
N LYS A 353 16.70 -23.90 3.99
CA LYS A 353 15.56 -24.80 4.30
C LYS A 353 15.26 -24.85 5.81
N SER A 354 16.31 -24.81 6.65
CA SER A 354 16.15 -24.79 8.10
C SER A 354 15.61 -23.44 8.57
N THR A 355 16.08 -22.33 7.99
CA THR A 355 15.59 -20.98 8.25
C THR A 355 14.12 -20.83 7.86
N GLU A 356 13.72 -21.24 6.66
CA GLU A 356 12.33 -21.27 6.20
C GLU A 356 11.42 -22.07 7.14
N LYS A 357 11.88 -23.23 7.61
CA LYS A 357 11.14 -24.04 8.59
C LYS A 357 10.94 -23.28 9.90
N ARG A 358 11.97 -22.62 10.44
CA ARG A 358 11.87 -21.80 11.65
C ARG A 358 10.90 -20.63 11.45
N VAL A 359 11.00 -19.94 10.31
CA VAL A 359 10.11 -18.83 9.95
C VAL A 359 8.67 -19.30 9.85
N HIS A 360 8.40 -20.38 9.13
CA HIS A 360 7.06 -20.96 8.99
C HIS A 360 6.44 -21.33 10.34
N LEU A 361 7.19 -22.01 11.20
CA LEU A 361 6.74 -22.36 12.56
C LEU A 361 6.45 -21.10 13.40
N SER A 362 7.26 -20.05 13.26
CA SER A 362 7.03 -18.78 13.95
C SER A 362 5.72 -18.11 13.49
N LEU A 363 5.44 -18.11 12.19
CA LEU A 363 4.21 -17.55 11.61
C LEU A 363 2.99 -18.34 12.05
N LEU A 364 3.05 -19.67 12.03
CA LEU A 364 1.98 -20.54 12.54
C LEU A 364 1.67 -20.26 14.02
N LYS A 365 2.70 -20.07 14.85
CA LYS A 365 2.54 -19.71 16.27
C LYS A 365 1.83 -18.36 16.39
N LYS A 366 2.31 -17.32 15.68
CA LYS A 366 1.67 -15.99 15.69
C LYS A 366 0.21 -16.05 15.22
N GLN A 367 -0.10 -16.87 14.20
CA GLN A 367 -1.46 -17.07 13.70
C GLN A 367 -2.36 -17.77 14.72
N LYS A 368 -1.87 -18.82 15.39
CA LYS A 368 -2.59 -19.52 16.47
C LYS A 368 -2.94 -18.59 17.62
N ASP A 369 -2.01 -17.72 18.01
CA ASP A 369 -2.23 -16.75 19.08
C ASP A 369 -3.22 -15.66 18.67
N ARG A 370 -3.18 -15.20 17.42
CA ARG A 370 -4.20 -14.32 16.85
C ARG A 370 -5.59 -14.97 16.86
N TYR A 371 -5.71 -16.22 16.42
CA TYR A 371 -6.97 -16.95 16.43
C TYR A 371 -7.54 -17.06 17.85
N LYS A 372 -6.72 -17.43 18.83
CA LYS A 372 -7.13 -17.48 20.24
C LYS A 372 -7.66 -16.14 20.75
N ARG A 373 -6.99 -15.02 20.38
CA ARG A 373 -7.45 -13.68 20.76
C ARG A 373 -8.80 -13.33 20.11
N VAL A 374 -8.93 -13.51 18.80
CA VAL A 374 -10.18 -13.25 18.07
C VAL A 374 -11.32 -14.10 18.62
N PHE A 375 -11.07 -15.38 18.89
CA PHE A 375 -12.06 -16.29 19.47
C PHE A 375 -12.53 -15.80 20.85
N ARG A 376 -11.60 -15.37 21.72
CA ARG A 376 -11.94 -14.79 23.03
C ARG A 376 -12.79 -13.52 22.90
N GLU A 377 -12.42 -12.59 22.02
CA GLU A 377 -13.18 -11.36 21.79
C GLU A 377 -14.57 -11.63 21.19
N ASN A 378 -14.66 -12.53 20.21
CA ASN A 378 -15.93 -12.95 19.65
C ASN A 378 -16.84 -13.57 20.72
N ASN A 379 -16.30 -14.40 21.61
CA ASN A 379 -17.07 -14.96 22.72
C ASN A 379 -17.57 -13.88 23.69
N LYS A 380 -16.77 -12.83 23.97
CA LYS A 380 -17.22 -11.69 24.76
C LYS A 380 -18.37 -10.95 24.07
N ILE A 381 -18.27 -10.71 22.77
CA ILE A 381 -19.34 -10.07 21.98
C ILE A 381 -20.60 -10.94 22.01
N ILE A 382 -20.50 -12.24 21.74
CA ILE A 382 -21.62 -13.18 21.78
C ILE A 382 -22.30 -13.17 23.16
N ALA A 383 -21.52 -13.19 24.24
CA ALA A 383 -22.06 -13.12 25.60
C ALA A 383 -22.81 -11.80 25.87
N LYS A 384 -22.24 -10.66 25.46
CA LYS A 384 -22.90 -9.33 25.55
C LYS A 384 -24.20 -9.30 24.74
N THR A 385 -24.18 -9.80 23.50
CA THR A 385 -25.35 -9.86 22.62
C THR A 385 -26.45 -10.76 23.20
N LYS A 386 -26.09 -11.93 23.75
CA LYS A 386 -27.05 -12.81 24.46
C LYS A 386 -27.69 -12.10 25.65
N SER A 387 -26.89 -11.41 26.47
CA SER A 387 -27.39 -10.63 27.61
C SER A 387 -28.35 -9.52 27.16
N ALA A 388 -28.01 -8.76 26.11
CA ALA A 388 -28.86 -7.73 25.54
C ALA A 388 -30.17 -8.30 24.98
N CYS A 389 -30.13 -9.44 24.27
CA CYS A 389 -31.31 -10.12 23.78
C CYS A 389 -32.24 -10.55 24.93
N THR A 390 -31.70 -11.08 26.02
CA THR A 390 -32.48 -11.41 27.22
C THR A 390 -33.15 -10.18 27.82
N LYS A 391 -32.42 -9.06 27.97
CA LYS A 391 -32.98 -7.79 28.46
C LYS A 391 -34.11 -7.27 27.56
N ASN A 392 -33.93 -7.32 26.24
CA ASN A 392 -34.96 -6.92 25.27
C ASN A 392 -36.20 -7.82 25.35
N LYS A 393 -36.05 -9.13 25.50
CA LYS A 393 -37.18 -10.04 25.71
C LYS A 393 -37.99 -9.69 26.96
N VAL A 394 -37.31 -9.33 28.06
CA VAL A 394 -37.96 -8.87 29.29
C VAL A 394 -38.71 -7.55 29.05
N LEU A 395 -38.10 -6.59 28.37
CA LEU A 395 -38.73 -5.31 28.05
C LEU A 395 -39.96 -5.48 27.16
N ILE A 396 -39.89 -6.32 26.12
CA ILE A 396 -41.03 -6.65 25.25
C ILE A 396 -42.18 -7.25 26.06
N ARG A 397 -41.89 -8.18 26.99
CA ARG A 397 -42.92 -8.77 27.88
C ARG A 397 -43.56 -7.70 28.77
N LYS A 398 -42.76 -6.80 29.34
CA LYS A 398 -43.26 -5.68 30.17
C LYS A 398 -44.16 -4.74 29.36
N ASN A 399 -43.73 -4.33 28.17
CA ASN A 399 -44.51 -3.47 27.29
C ASN A 399 -45.82 -4.15 26.86
N LYS A 400 -45.81 -5.45 26.53
CA LYS A 400 -47.05 -6.20 26.23
C LYS A 400 -48.03 -6.20 27.40
N SER A 401 -47.54 -6.37 28.63
CA SER A 401 -48.38 -6.33 29.83
C SER A 401 -48.97 -4.94 30.07
N GLN A 402 -48.16 -3.89 29.94
CA GLN A 402 -48.60 -2.50 30.06
C GLN A 402 -49.64 -2.13 29.00
N ASN A 403 -49.41 -2.52 27.74
CA ASN A 403 -50.36 -2.29 26.64
C ASN A 403 -51.70 -3.00 26.89
N LYS A 404 -51.68 -4.24 27.40
CA LYS A 404 -52.91 -4.94 27.79
C LYS A 404 -53.66 -4.20 28.89
N ALA A 405 -52.96 -3.69 29.90
CA ALA A 405 -53.57 -2.92 30.99
C ALA A 405 -54.16 -1.59 30.51
N LEU A 406 -53.47 -0.88 29.61
CA LEU A 406 -53.97 0.35 28.98
C LEU A 406 -55.23 0.09 28.17
N LYS A 407 -55.26 -0.99 27.37
CA LYS A 407 -56.45 -1.38 26.59
C LYS A 407 -57.66 -1.63 27.49
N ILE A 408 -57.47 -2.31 28.63
CA ILE A 408 -58.56 -2.53 29.62
C ILE A 408 -59.05 -1.20 30.21
N LYS A 409 -58.15 -0.29 30.59
CA LYS A 409 -58.53 1.04 31.11
C LYS A 409 -59.30 1.85 30.08
N TYR A 410 -58.87 1.81 28.82
CA TYR A 410 -59.51 2.48 27.70
C TYR A 410 -60.95 1.98 27.48
N GLU A 411 -61.17 0.67 27.46
CA GLU A 411 -62.52 0.11 27.32
C GLU A 411 -63.44 0.52 28.48
N LYS A 412 -62.92 0.53 29.72
CA LYS A 412 -63.68 1.03 30.89
C LYS A 412 -64.06 2.49 30.74
N LEU A 413 -63.14 3.34 30.28
CA LEU A 413 -63.39 4.76 30.05
C LEU A 413 -64.46 4.97 28.97
N LYS A 414 -64.39 4.21 27.87
CA LYS A 414 -65.37 4.24 26.78
C LYS A 414 -66.78 3.90 27.27
N VAL A 415 -66.91 2.89 28.14
CA VAL A 415 -68.19 2.54 28.78
C VAL A 415 -68.67 3.67 29.71
N ALA A 416 -67.78 4.26 30.51
CA ALA A 416 -68.11 5.37 31.41
C ALA A 416 -68.61 6.60 30.65
N ILE A 417 -67.94 6.99 29.56
CA ILE A 417 -68.35 8.10 28.69
C ILE A 417 -69.74 7.83 28.11
N LYS A 418 -70.00 6.62 27.59
CA LYS A 418 -71.32 6.25 27.07
C LYS A 418 -72.41 6.35 28.15
N LYS A 419 -72.12 5.89 29.37
CA LYS A 419 -73.04 5.97 30.51
C LYS A 419 -73.32 7.42 30.90
N GLN A 420 -72.29 8.26 30.93
CA GLN A 420 -72.42 9.68 31.24
C GLN A 420 -73.20 10.45 30.16
N ALA A 421 -72.96 10.15 28.88
CA ALA A 421 -73.74 10.68 27.77
C ALA A 421 -75.23 10.27 27.87
N ALA A 422 -75.52 9.03 28.24
CA ALA A 422 -76.90 8.57 28.45
C ALA A 422 -77.58 9.24 29.67
N ILE A 423 -76.84 9.50 30.75
CA ILE A 423 -77.33 10.26 31.91
C ILE A 423 -77.65 11.71 31.51
N GLN A 424 -76.77 12.36 30.74
CA GLN A 424 -77.00 13.71 30.22
C GLN A 424 -78.21 13.75 29.26
N LEU A 425 -78.43 12.69 28.47
CA LEU A 425 -79.60 12.56 27.60
C LEU A 425 -80.91 12.44 28.41
N LYS A 426 -80.89 11.72 29.54
CA LYS A 426 -82.03 11.63 30.46
C LYS A 426 -82.26 12.93 31.25
N GLN A 427 -81.20 13.65 31.61
CA GLN A 427 -81.32 14.98 32.23
C GLN A 427 -81.90 16.03 31.25
N LYS A 428 -81.67 15.86 29.94
CA LYS A 428 -82.32 16.61 28.85
C LYS A 428 -83.84 16.46 28.81
N GLU A 429 -84.39 15.40 29.38
CA GLU A 429 -85.84 15.14 29.43
C GLU A 429 -86.51 15.76 30.67
N GLY A 430 -85.78 16.51 31.53
CA GLY A 430 -86.34 16.93 32.83
C GLY A 430 -85.83 18.19 33.53
N ALA A 431 -85.00 19.09 32.97
CA ALA A 431 -84.68 20.36 33.66
C ALA A 431 -84.24 21.51 32.73
N GLU A 432 -84.66 22.74 33.12
CA GLU A 432 -84.30 24.05 32.55
C GLU A 432 -82.86 24.45 32.90
N GLU A 433 -82.17 25.08 31.95
CA GLU A 433 -80.77 25.57 31.91
C GLU A 433 -79.67 24.58 31.45
N ILE A 434 -79.14 24.88 30.25
CA ILE A 434 -78.27 24.03 29.43
C ILE A 434 -76.95 24.80 29.12
N PRO A 435 -75.76 24.21 29.27
CA PRO A 435 -74.52 24.75 28.69
C PRO A 435 -74.60 24.76 27.15
N PRO A 436 -74.08 25.79 26.46
CA PRO A 436 -74.31 25.96 25.03
C PRO A 436 -73.91 24.71 24.22
N ARG A 437 -74.76 24.32 23.26
CA ARG A 437 -74.60 23.15 22.39
C ARG A 437 -73.20 23.04 21.75
N SER A 438 -72.60 24.19 21.42
CA SER A 438 -71.25 24.29 20.87
C SER A 438 -70.17 23.78 21.83
N GLU A 439 -70.33 23.95 23.15
CA GLU A 439 -69.36 23.49 24.14
C GLU A 439 -69.43 21.97 24.34
N LEU A 440 -70.62 21.40 24.24
CA LEU A 440 -70.84 19.95 24.32
C LEU A 440 -70.36 19.23 23.05
N GLU A 441 -70.63 19.80 21.88
CA GLU A 441 -70.12 19.29 20.60
C GLU A 441 -68.60 19.34 20.54
N LYS A 442 -67.99 20.41 21.10
CA LYS A 442 -66.53 20.51 21.24
C LYS A 442 -65.97 19.43 22.19
N LYS A 443 -66.53 19.24 23.38
CA LYS A 443 -66.08 18.20 24.31
C LYS A 443 -66.22 16.78 23.75
N LEU A 444 -67.26 16.52 22.95
CA LEU A 444 -67.44 15.25 22.24
C LEU A 444 -66.43 15.08 21.10
N SER A 445 -66.14 16.15 20.36
CA SER A 445 -65.10 16.17 19.33
C SER A 445 -63.72 15.90 19.91
N ASP A 446 -63.34 16.62 20.97
CA ASP A 446 -62.06 16.46 21.66
C ASP A 446 -61.91 15.04 22.24
N ALA A 447 -63.00 14.46 22.76
CA ALA A 447 -63.00 13.08 23.23
C ALA A 447 -62.82 12.07 22.09
N ASN A 448 -63.46 12.27 20.95
CA ASN A 448 -63.31 11.39 19.78
C ASN A 448 -61.91 11.50 19.14
N GLU A 449 -61.32 12.69 19.14
CA GLU A 449 -59.96 12.91 18.66
C GLU A 449 -58.93 12.23 19.58
N ALA A 450 -59.12 12.33 20.90
CA ALA A 450 -58.32 11.59 21.88
C ALA A 450 -58.46 10.06 21.73
N LEU A 451 -59.66 9.54 21.42
CA LEU A 451 -59.86 8.12 21.10
C LEU A 451 -59.10 7.71 19.81
N ALA A 452 -59.15 8.54 18.76
CA ALA A 452 -58.48 8.26 17.49
C ALA A 452 -56.94 8.26 17.62
N ASP A 453 -56.38 9.12 18.48
CA ASP A 453 -54.94 9.14 18.76
C ASP A 453 -54.48 7.93 19.56
N VAL A 454 -55.30 7.44 20.50
CA VAL A 454 -55.03 6.17 21.19
C VAL A 454 -55.04 5.00 20.21
N ASP A 455 -56.01 4.94 19.28
CA ASP A 455 -56.07 3.89 18.27
C ASP A 455 -54.87 3.95 17.30
N ARG A 456 -54.40 5.15 16.93
CA ARG A 456 -53.16 5.34 16.15
C ARG A 456 -51.91 4.84 16.89
N LEU A 457 -51.79 5.13 18.19
CA LEU A 457 -50.67 4.67 19.01
C LEU A 457 -50.67 3.14 19.22
N ILE A 458 -51.85 2.52 19.24
CA ILE A 458 -52.00 1.05 19.26
C ILE A 458 -51.53 0.48 17.91
N LEU A 459 -51.94 1.07 16.79
CA LEU A 459 -51.59 0.60 15.44
C LEU A 459 -50.09 0.75 15.13
N GLN A 460 -49.47 1.88 15.50
CA GLN A 460 -48.02 2.09 15.37
C GLN A 460 -47.19 1.13 16.23
N ASN A 461 -47.75 0.62 17.34
CA ASN A 461 -47.07 -0.38 18.16
C ASN A 461 -47.20 -1.80 17.61
N ASP A 462 -48.29 -2.11 16.90
CA ASP A 462 -48.45 -3.42 16.27
C ASP A 462 -47.58 -3.60 15.02
N THR A 463 -47.20 -2.52 14.34
CA THR A 463 -46.23 -2.53 13.22
C THR A 463 -44.75 -2.59 13.66
N LEU A 464 -44.46 -2.43 14.95
CA LEU A 464 -43.13 -2.63 15.56
C LEU A 464 -42.86 -4.08 15.98
N LYS A 465 -43.80 -5.01 15.73
CA LYS A 465 -43.61 -6.47 15.83
C LYS A 465 -42.86 -6.99 14.61
#